data_AF-A0A924QZI1-F1
#
_entry.id   AF-A0A924QZI1-F1
#
_cell.length_a   1.000
_cell.length_b   1.000
_cell.length_c   1.000
_cell.angle_alpha   90.00
_cell.angle_beta   90.00
_cell.angle_gamma   90.00
#
_symmetry.space_group_name_H-M   'P 1'
#
loop_
_entity.id
_entity.type
_entity.pdbx_description
1 polymer ?
#
loop_
_entity_poly.entity_id
_entity_poly.type
_entity_poly.pdbx_seq_one_letter_code
_entity_poly.pdbx_strand_id
1 'polypeptide(L)'
;AVPGVLLAGVAVAALQGRLVLGPLLDLGAGAWATPVFVLPQFSLGSVVGVALPLFIVTMASQNLPGVAAQRAAGFNIPVSPVTTATGLVTLVLAPFGAFAINLAAITAAICMSPEAHPGPAKRYTAPVVAGIFYTVLGLAGGAVVALLAAFPKELVATVAGLALLGSIAGGLAQALAEPRHRDAAALTFLVTLSGISVAGIGAAFWGVVAGSVTLAVQNWKK
;
A
#
# COMPACT_ATOMS: atom_id res chain seq x y z
N ALA A 1 -17.98 6.37 -7.74
CA ALA A 1 -17.53 5.71 -8.97
C ALA A 1 -17.32 4.21 -8.80
N VAL A 2 -16.37 3.77 -7.94
CA VAL A 2 -16.02 2.34 -7.76
C VAL A 2 -17.20 1.42 -7.44
N PRO A 3 -18.12 1.74 -6.49
CA PRO A 3 -19.27 0.88 -6.22
C PRO A 3 -20.21 0.73 -7.43
N GLY A 4 -20.41 1.80 -8.20
CA GLY A 4 -21.23 1.78 -9.41
C GLY A 4 -20.62 0.93 -10.53
N VAL A 5 -19.29 1.05 -10.74
CA VAL A 5 -18.54 0.21 -11.69
C VAL A 5 -18.64 -1.27 -11.30
N LEU A 6 -18.48 -1.58 -10.01
CA LEU A 6 -18.61 -2.93 -9.51
C LEU A 6 -20.02 -3.47 -9.77
N LEU A 7 -21.07 -2.74 -9.41
CA LEU A 7 -22.46 -3.16 -9.65
C LEU A 7 -22.75 -3.41 -11.13
N ALA A 8 -22.34 -2.48 -12.01
CA ALA A 8 -22.52 -2.63 -13.44
C ALA A 8 -21.74 -3.84 -13.99
N GLY A 9 -20.49 -4.01 -13.56
CA GLY A 9 -19.64 -5.12 -13.97
C GLY A 9 -20.16 -6.48 -13.51
N VAL A 10 -20.67 -6.57 -12.28
CA VAL A 10 -21.34 -7.77 -11.75
C VAL A 10 -22.60 -8.08 -12.56
N ALA A 11 -23.44 -7.09 -12.85
CA ALA A 11 -24.65 -7.28 -13.66
C ALA A 11 -24.31 -7.80 -15.06
N VAL A 12 -23.31 -7.22 -15.74
CA VAL A 12 -22.86 -7.67 -17.07
C VAL A 12 -22.29 -9.10 -16.99
N ALA A 13 -21.43 -9.39 -16.02
CA ALA A 13 -20.85 -10.72 -15.85
C ALA A 13 -21.91 -11.78 -15.55
N ALA A 14 -22.94 -11.44 -14.78
CA ALA A 14 -24.09 -12.30 -14.48
C ALA A 14 -24.92 -12.57 -15.75
N LEU A 15 -25.27 -11.52 -16.50
CA LEU A 15 -26.02 -11.64 -17.76
C LEU A 15 -25.27 -12.47 -18.82
N GLN A 16 -23.93 -12.44 -18.80
CA GLN A 16 -23.09 -13.23 -19.69
C GLN A 16 -22.80 -14.66 -19.18
N GLY A 17 -23.30 -15.04 -18.00
CA GLY A 17 -23.04 -16.34 -17.39
C GLY A 17 -21.56 -16.58 -17.02
N ARG A 18 -20.80 -15.51 -16.81
CA ARG A 18 -19.34 -15.56 -16.54
C ARG A 18 -18.99 -15.53 -15.05
N LEU A 19 -19.99 -15.50 -14.18
CA LEU A 19 -19.79 -15.60 -12.74
C LEU A 19 -19.59 -17.06 -12.35
N VAL A 20 -18.46 -17.37 -11.74
CA VAL A 20 -18.14 -18.71 -11.25
C VAL A 20 -18.40 -18.74 -9.75
N LEU A 21 -19.59 -19.18 -9.34
CA LEU A 21 -19.98 -19.17 -7.93
C LEU A 21 -19.44 -20.37 -7.12
N GLY A 22 -18.90 -21.40 -7.77
CA GLY A 22 -18.33 -22.59 -7.12
C GLY A 22 -17.36 -22.27 -5.96
N PRO A 23 -16.35 -21.40 -6.16
CA PRO A 23 -15.44 -20.95 -5.09
C PRO A 23 -16.13 -20.35 -3.86
N LEU A 24 -17.30 -19.72 -4.04
CA LEU A 24 -18.09 -19.15 -2.93
C LEU A 24 -18.95 -20.20 -2.22
N LEU A 25 -19.44 -21.19 -2.95
CA LEU A 25 -20.29 -22.25 -2.40
C LEU A 25 -19.46 -23.30 -1.64
N ASP A 26 -18.20 -23.51 -2.04
CA ASP A 26 -17.27 -24.47 -1.43
C ASP A 26 -16.38 -23.85 -0.34
N LEU A 27 -16.75 -22.67 0.19
CA LEU A 27 -15.91 -21.89 1.11
C LEU A 27 -15.43 -22.67 2.35
N GLY A 28 -16.23 -23.62 2.85
CA GLY A 28 -15.81 -24.62 3.84
C GLY A 28 -14.84 -24.12 4.92
N ALA A 29 -13.77 -24.88 5.18
CA ALA A 29 -12.67 -24.43 6.05
C ALA A 29 -11.72 -23.41 5.38
N GLY A 30 -11.78 -23.25 4.05
CA GLY A 30 -10.94 -22.33 3.27
C GLY A 30 -11.38 -20.86 3.34
N ALA A 31 -12.51 -20.56 3.97
CA ALA A 31 -13.00 -19.20 4.20
C ALA A 31 -12.09 -18.39 5.13
N TRP A 32 -11.42 -19.08 6.06
CA TRP A 32 -10.59 -18.48 7.09
C TRP A 32 -9.12 -18.44 6.66
N ALA A 33 -8.50 -17.28 6.80
CA ALA A 33 -7.07 -17.11 6.56
C ALA A 33 -6.27 -17.86 7.65
N THR A 34 -5.48 -18.84 7.25
CA THR A 34 -4.55 -19.55 8.13
C THR A 34 -3.11 -19.11 7.85
N PRO A 35 -2.28 -18.88 8.88
CA PRO A 35 -0.87 -18.56 8.66
C PRO A 35 -0.14 -19.75 8.02
N VAL A 36 0.48 -19.52 6.87
CA VAL A 36 1.33 -20.50 6.19
C VAL A 36 2.77 -20.02 6.29
N PHE A 37 3.64 -20.84 6.88
CA PHE A 37 5.05 -20.52 6.96
C PHE A 37 5.73 -20.72 5.60
N VAL A 38 6.35 -19.67 5.09
CA VAL A 38 7.15 -19.66 3.86
C VAL A 38 8.60 -19.39 4.25
N LEU A 39 9.49 -20.33 3.92
CA LEU A 39 10.92 -20.20 4.20
C LEU A 39 11.49 -19.01 3.41
N PRO A 40 12.11 -18.00 4.07
CA PRO A 40 12.66 -16.85 3.37
C PRO A 40 13.78 -17.24 2.40
N GLN A 41 13.70 -16.73 1.18
CA GLN A 41 14.77 -16.85 0.19
C GLN A 41 15.35 -15.45 -0.07
N PHE A 42 16.66 -15.33 0.11
CA PHE A 42 17.36 -14.06 -0.07
C PHE A 42 17.91 -13.97 -1.49
N SER A 43 17.62 -12.85 -2.16
CA SER A 43 18.13 -12.54 -3.50
C SER A 43 18.54 -11.09 -3.55
N LEU A 44 19.78 -10.83 -3.97
CA LEU A 44 20.26 -9.46 -4.15
C LEU A 44 19.41 -8.70 -5.17
N GLY A 45 18.96 -9.39 -6.23
CA GLY A 45 18.06 -8.82 -7.23
C GLY A 45 16.72 -8.37 -6.64
N SER A 46 16.13 -9.17 -5.74
CA SER A 46 14.89 -8.80 -5.05
C SER A 46 15.09 -7.68 -4.03
N VAL A 47 16.24 -7.65 -3.35
CA VAL A 47 16.59 -6.57 -2.42
C VAL A 47 16.69 -5.24 -3.16
N VAL A 48 17.44 -5.20 -4.26
CA VAL A 48 17.66 -3.96 -5.02
C VAL A 48 16.42 -3.59 -5.85
N GLY A 49 15.77 -4.55 -6.50
CA GLY A 49 14.68 -4.29 -7.43
C GLY A 49 13.31 -4.09 -6.79
N VAL A 50 13.09 -4.57 -5.57
CA VAL A 50 11.78 -4.51 -4.90
C VAL A 50 11.89 -3.95 -3.50
N ALA A 51 12.74 -4.52 -2.64
CA ALA A 51 12.76 -4.14 -1.22
C ALA A 51 13.21 -2.69 -1.02
N LEU A 52 14.28 -2.25 -1.70
CA LEU A 52 14.80 -0.90 -1.58
C LEU A 52 13.80 0.17 -2.11
N PRO A 53 13.20 0.02 -3.31
CA PRO A 53 12.15 0.93 -3.79
C PRO A 53 10.95 1.00 -2.83
N LEU A 54 10.45 -0.14 -2.36
CA LEU A 54 9.33 -0.19 -1.43
C LEU A 54 9.68 0.46 -0.08
N PHE A 55 10.91 0.27 0.41
CA PHE A 55 11.38 0.94 1.62
C PHE A 55 11.40 2.46 1.45
N ILE A 56 11.97 2.97 0.35
CA ILE A 56 12.03 4.41 0.07
C ILE A 56 10.62 4.99 -0.01
N VAL A 57 9.73 4.35 -0.77
CA VAL A 57 8.34 4.78 -0.91
C VAL A 57 7.64 4.77 0.45
N THR A 58 7.79 3.70 1.23
CA THR A 58 7.19 3.58 2.58
C THR A 58 7.68 4.68 3.51
N MET A 59 8.98 4.97 3.51
CA MET A 59 9.54 6.03 4.35
C MET A 59 9.00 7.41 3.95
N ALA A 60 8.94 7.68 2.64
CA ALA A 60 8.53 8.97 2.10
C ALA A 60 7.02 9.22 2.21
N SER A 61 6.17 8.24 1.87
CA SER A 61 4.71 8.43 1.80
C SER A 61 3.98 8.09 3.09
N GLN A 62 4.51 7.19 3.92
CA GLN A 62 3.82 6.70 5.10
C GLN A 62 4.49 7.18 6.39
N ASN A 63 5.75 6.83 6.61
CA ASN A 63 6.42 7.09 7.89
C ASN A 63 6.64 8.58 8.13
N LEU A 64 7.14 9.33 7.15
CA LEU A 64 7.39 10.76 7.31
C LEU A 64 6.08 11.56 7.53
N PRO A 65 5.01 11.40 6.72
CA PRO A 65 3.73 12.04 7.00
C PRO A 65 3.08 11.56 8.30
N GLY A 66 3.26 10.29 8.67
CA GLY A 66 2.77 9.74 9.94
C GLY A 66 3.41 10.42 11.15
N VAL A 67 4.72 10.62 11.13
CA VAL A 67 5.44 11.39 12.16
C VAL A 67 5.00 12.85 12.17
N ALA A 68 4.81 13.47 11.00
CA ALA A 68 4.32 14.84 10.91
C ALA A 68 2.92 14.98 11.54
N ALA A 69 2.02 14.03 11.27
CA ALA A 69 0.68 13.98 11.87
C ALA A 69 0.75 13.80 13.39
N GLN A 70 1.64 12.93 13.89
CA GLN A 70 1.86 12.75 15.33
C GLN A 70 2.29 14.06 16.01
N ARG A 71 3.28 14.74 15.43
CA ARG A 71 3.76 16.03 15.95
C ARG A 71 2.69 17.11 15.89
N ALA A 72 1.92 17.19 14.79
CA ALA A 72 0.82 18.14 14.66
C ALA A 72 -0.29 17.91 15.69
N ALA A 73 -0.52 16.66 16.08
CA ALA A 73 -1.45 16.29 17.15
C ALA A 73 -0.87 16.48 18.57
N GLY A 74 0.36 16.97 18.71
CA GLY A 74 1.02 17.21 20.00
C GLY A 74 1.70 15.99 20.62
N PHE A 75 1.79 14.86 19.89
CA PHE A 75 2.47 13.65 20.36
C PHE A 75 3.93 13.63 19.88
N ASN A 76 4.87 13.75 20.83
CA ASN A 76 6.31 13.79 20.54
C ASN A 76 6.96 12.43 20.78
N ILE A 77 6.65 11.46 19.92
CA ILE A 77 7.11 10.08 20.02
C ILE A 77 8.47 9.93 19.32
N PRO A 78 9.46 9.22 19.90
CA PRO A 78 10.75 9.01 19.26
C PRO A 78 10.59 8.14 18.00
N VAL A 79 10.97 8.69 16.84
CA VAL A 79 10.74 8.07 15.52
C VAL A 79 11.50 6.76 15.34
N SER A 80 12.76 6.71 15.76
CA SER A 80 13.63 5.53 15.58
C SER A 80 13.07 4.30 16.30
N PRO A 81 12.74 4.33 17.60
CA PRO A 81 12.11 3.20 18.29
C PRO A 81 10.82 2.69 17.63
N VAL A 82 9.93 3.60 17.20
CA VAL A 82 8.68 3.20 16.54
C VAL A 82 8.96 2.50 15.21
N THR A 83 9.87 3.06 14.41
CA THR A 83 10.22 2.52 13.09
C THR A 83 10.93 1.17 13.21
N THR A 84 11.82 1.03 14.20
CA THR A 84 12.49 -0.23 14.52
C THR A 84 11.49 -1.28 14.99
N ALA A 85 10.53 -0.92 15.84
CA ALA A 85 9.49 -1.84 16.30
C ALA A 85 8.64 -2.35 15.13
N THR A 86 8.16 -1.48 14.25
CA THR A 86 7.38 -1.91 13.07
C THR A 86 8.20 -2.78 12.11
N GLY A 87 9.49 -2.49 11.96
CA GLY A 87 10.43 -3.30 11.18
C GLY A 87 10.64 -4.70 11.76
N LEU A 88 10.87 -4.81 13.08
CA LEU A 88 11.01 -6.10 13.75
C LEU A 88 9.74 -6.94 13.67
N VAL A 89 8.57 -6.33 13.86
CA VAL A 89 7.28 -7.02 13.69
C VAL A 89 7.12 -7.49 12.25
N THR A 90 7.48 -6.67 11.25
CA THR A 90 7.47 -7.09 9.84
C THR A 90 8.41 -8.28 9.61
N LEU A 91 9.63 -8.24 10.14
CA LEU A 91 10.60 -9.33 9.97
C LEU A 91 10.09 -10.66 10.54
N VAL A 92 9.49 -10.63 11.73
CA VAL A 92 8.94 -11.82 12.39
C VAL A 92 7.72 -12.37 11.63
N LEU A 93 6.88 -11.49 11.09
CA LEU A 93 5.66 -11.88 10.39
C LEU A 93 5.87 -12.12 8.89
N ALA A 94 7.04 -11.77 8.32
CA ALA A 94 7.33 -11.92 6.90
C ALA A 94 7.20 -13.36 6.38
N PRO A 95 7.67 -14.40 7.10
CA PRO A 95 7.43 -15.79 6.71
C PRO A 95 5.96 -16.17 6.63
N PHE A 96 5.06 -15.41 7.26
CA PHE A 96 3.61 -15.64 7.27
C PHE A 96 2.86 -14.71 6.30
N GLY A 97 3.58 -14.03 5.40
CA GLY A 97 2.99 -13.17 4.36
C GLY A 97 2.90 -11.69 4.71
N ALA A 98 3.43 -11.24 5.86
CA ALA A 98 3.49 -9.80 6.16
C ALA A 98 4.61 -9.14 5.34
N PHE A 99 4.26 -8.19 4.47
CA PHE A 99 5.25 -7.55 3.58
C PHE A 99 5.71 -6.16 4.05
N ALA A 100 4.83 -5.34 4.64
CA ALA A 100 5.18 -4.00 5.10
C ALA A 100 4.27 -3.50 6.24
N ILE A 101 4.82 -3.41 7.45
CA ILE A 101 4.16 -2.75 8.59
C ILE A 101 4.87 -1.41 8.85
N ASN A 102 4.10 -0.33 8.83
CA ASN A 102 4.59 1.05 8.88
C ASN A 102 3.54 1.98 9.52
N LEU A 103 3.86 3.27 9.66
CA LEU A 103 2.91 4.26 10.18
C LEU A 103 1.85 4.61 9.14
N ALA A 104 0.58 4.41 9.46
CA ALA A 104 -0.53 4.81 8.59
C ALA A 104 -0.90 6.28 8.83
N ALA A 105 -0.35 7.22 8.04
CA ALA A 105 -0.48 8.65 8.29
C ALA A 105 -1.93 9.16 8.43
N ILE A 106 -2.83 8.77 7.51
CA ILE A 106 -4.23 9.21 7.50
C ILE A 106 -4.98 8.63 8.71
N THR A 107 -4.89 7.31 8.91
CA THR A 107 -5.56 6.63 10.03
C THR A 107 -5.04 7.11 11.37
N ALA A 108 -3.74 7.39 11.47
CA ALA A 108 -3.12 7.94 12.66
C ALA A 108 -3.69 9.34 12.98
N ALA A 109 -3.82 10.22 11.98
CA ALA A 109 -4.42 11.54 12.18
C ALA A 109 -5.85 11.45 12.73
N ILE A 110 -6.67 10.54 12.18
CA ILE A 110 -8.04 10.28 12.67
C ILE A 110 -8.02 9.76 14.12
N CYS A 111 -7.16 8.78 14.40
CA CYS A 111 -7.05 8.16 15.73
C CYS A 111 -6.53 9.13 16.80
N MET A 112 -5.71 10.10 16.41
CA MET A 112 -5.15 11.11 17.33
C MET A 112 -6.07 12.33 17.49
N SER A 113 -7.17 12.38 16.76
CA SER A 113 -8.11 13.50 16.76
C SER A 113 -8.91 13.57 18.08
N PRO A 114 -9.38 14.75 18.52
CA PRO A 114 -10.22 14.89 19.71
C PRO A 114 -11.52 14.08 19.69
N GLU A 115 -12.04 13.76 18.50
CA GLU A 115 -13.22 12.93 18.26
C GLU A 115 -13.01 11.48 18.67
N ALA A 116 -11.76 10.98 18.66
CA ALA A 116 -11.45 9.61 19.07
C ALA A 116 -11.62 9.42 20.58
N HIS A 117 -11.17 10.39 21.38
CA HIS A 117 -11.40 10.44 22.82
C HIS A 117 -11.04 11.85 23.37
N PRO A 118 -11.83 12.42 24.30
CA PRO A 118 -11.55 13.73 24.91
C PRO A 118 -10.16 13.81 25.56
N GLY A 119 -9.82 12.80 26.38
CA GLY A 119 -8.50 12.66 27.00
C GLY A 119 -7.42 12.15 26.02
N PRO A 120 -6.33 12.91 25.77
CA PRO A 120 -5.28 12.52 24.83
C PRO A 120 -4.59 11.19 25.15
N ALA A 121 -4.36 10.91 26.44
CA ALA A 121 -3.73 9.68 26.91
C ALA A 121 -4.57 8.41 26.67
N LYS A 122 -5.86 8.55 26.33
CA LYS A 122 -6.77 7.44 26.06
C LYS A 122 -7.05 7.24 24.57
N ARG A 123 -6.53 8.10 23.68
CA ARG A 123 -6.78 8.01 22.23
C ARG A 123 -6.20 6.75 21.58
N TYR A 124 -5.29 6.04 22.25
CA TYR A 124 -4.75 4.74 21.78
C TYR A 124 -5.82 3.65 21.69
N THR A 125 -6.97 3.80 22.34
CA THR A 125 -8.06 2.82 22.23
C THR A 125 -8.62 2.74 20.81
N ALA A 126 -8.68 3.86 20.09
CA ALA A 126 -9.15 3.91 18.70
C ALA A 126 -8.32 3.02 17.75
N PRO A 127 -6.98 3.14 17.67
CA PRO A 127 -6.18 2.27 16.82
C PRO A 127 -6.14 0.81 17.32
N VAL A 128 -6.28 0.55 18.63
CA VAL A 128 -6.39 -0.83 19.15
C VAL A 128 -7.66 -1.50 18.66
N VAL A 129 -8.80 -0.82 18.78
CA VAL A 129 -10.10 -1.34 18.32
C VAL A 129 -10.11 -1.47 16.80
N ALA A 130 -9.58 -0.49 16.06
CA ALA A 130 -9.42 -0.58 14.61
C ALA A 130 -8.55 -1.78 14.21
N GLY A 131 -7.44 -2.02 14.93
CA GLY A 131 -6.58 -3.18 14.74
C GLY A 131 -7.32 -4.49 14.93
N ILE A 132 -8.11 -4.62 16.00
CA ILE A 132 -8.94 -5.82 16.25
C ILE A 132 -9.90 -6.06 15.09
N PHE A 133 -10.64 -5.03 14.66
CA PHE A 133 -11.56 -5.15 13.52
C PHE A 133 -10.85 -5.50 12.22
N TYR A 134 -9.70 -4.91 11.95
CA TYR A 134 -8.88 -5.25 10.78
C TYR A 134 -8.35 -6.68 10.84
N THR A 135 -7.96 -7.18 12.01
CA THR A 135 -7.55 -8.58 12.18
C THR A 135 -8.73 -9.52 11.94
N VAL A 136 -9.90 -9.24 12.53
CA VAL A 136 -11.12 -10.06 12.32
C VAL A 136 -11.52 -10.07 10.85
N LEU A 137 -11.50 -8.91 10.18
CA LEU A 137 -11.77 -8.82 8.75
C LEU A 137 -10.71 -9.56 7.93
N GLY A 138 -9.44 -9.45 8.31
CA GLY A 138 -8.33 -10.17 7.69
C GLY A 138 -8.44 -11.68 7.79
N LEU A 139 -9.01 -12.20 8.89
CA LEU A 139 -9.32 -13.63 9.02
C LEU A 139 -10.34 -14.10 7.99
N ALA A 140 -11.22 -13.22 7.49
CA ALA A 140 -12.11 -13.53 6.36
C ALA A 140 -11.41 -13.38 4.98
N GLY A 141 -10.07 -13.29 4.94
CA GLY A 141 -9.30 -13.13 3.72
C GLY A 141 -9.53 -14.23 2.68
N GLY A 142 -9.75 -15.47 3.12
CA GLY A 142 -10.12 -16.58 2.22
C GLY A 142 -11.43 -16.33 1.48
N ALA A 143 -12.44 -15.80 2.18
CA ALA A 143 -13.70 -15.37 1.57
C ALA A 143 -13.52 -14.23 0.55
N VAL A 144 -12.64 -13.27 0.84
CA VAL A 144 -12.31 -12.18 -0.11
C VAL A 144 -11.64 -12.73 -1.37
N VAL A 145 -10.69 -13.66 -1.23
CA VAL A 145 -10.03 -14.32 -2.37
C VAL A 145 -11.04 -15.12 -3.20
N ALA A 146 -11.92 -15.89 -2.57
CA ALA A 146 -12.97 -16.64 -3.26
C ALA A 146 -13.94 -15.73 -4.01
N LEU A 147 -14.31 -14.59 -3.41
CA LEU A 147 -15.15 -13.59 -4.06
C LEU A 147 -14.48 -13.00 -5.30
N LEU A 148 -13.20 -12.63 -5.22
CA LEU A 148 -12.47 -12.13 -6.38
C LEU A 148 -12.30 -13.21 -7.46
N ALA A 149 -12.13 -14.47 -7.07
CA ALA A 149 -12.04 -15.61 -7.99
C ALA A 149 -13.38 -15.92 -8.69
N ALA A 150 -14.51 -15.48 -8.14
CA ALA A 150 -15.82 -15.63 -8.75
C ALA A 150 -16.05 -14.67 -9.93
N PHE A 151 -15.26 -13.59 -10.02
CA PHE A 151 -15.35 -12.60 -11.09
C PHE A 151 -14.39 -12.89 -12.24
N PRO A 152 -14.74 -12.49 -13.49
CA PRO A 152 -13.80 -12.48 -14.60
C PRO A 152 -12.56 -11.63 -14.28
N LYS A 153 -11.38 -12.11 -14.68
CA LYS A 153 -10.10 -11.41 -14.39
C LYS A 153 -10.08 -10.00 -14.96
N GLU A 154 -10.72 -9.81 -16.11
CA GLU A 154 -10.86 -8.52 -16.79
C GLU A 154 -11.70 -7.55 -15.97
N LEU A 155 -12.76 -8.04 -15.32
CA LEU A 155 -13.60 -7.22 -14.43
C LEU A 155 -12.81 -6.78 -13.20
N VAL A 156 -12.09 -7.71 -12.56
CA VAL A 156 -11.25 -7.41 -11.40
C VAL A 156 -10.19 -6.37 -11.76
N ALA A 157 -9.49 -6.56 -12.89
CA ALA A 157 -8.48 -5.62 -13.37
C ALA A 157 -9.08 -4.23 -13.68
N THR A 158 -10.27 -4.17 -14.28
CA THR A 158 -10.95 -2.92 -14.62
C THR A 158 -11.38 -2.16 -13.36
N VAL A 159 -12.00 -2.85 -12.39
CA VAL A 159 -12.40 -2.24 -11.12
C VAL A 159 -11.18 -1.75 -10.35
N ALA A 160 -10.12 -2.56 -10.28
CA ALA A 160 -8.86 -2.18 -9.63
C ALA A 160 -8.23 -0.94 -10.30
N GLY A 161 -8.12 -0.93 -11.63
CA GLY A 161 -7.58 0.21 -12.39
C GLY A 161 -8.39 1.49 -12.17
N LEU A 162 -9.72 1.41 -12.26
CA LEU A 162 -10.61 2.55 -12.04
C LEU A 162 -10.58 3.05 -10.59
N ALA A 163 -10.42 2.15 -9.61
CA ALA A 163 -10.23 2.52 -8.21
C ALA A 163 -8.92 3.28 -7.98
N LEU A 164 -7.88 2.99 -8.77
CA LEU A 164 -6.57 3.65 -8.67
C LEU A 164 -6.48 4.98 -9.44
N LEU A 165 -7.43 5.30 -10.33
CA LEU A 165 -7.39 6.55 -11.11
C LEU A 165 -7.33 7.80 -10.24
N GLY A 166 -8.12 7.85 -9.16
CA GLY A 166 -8.10 8.99 -8.22
C GLY A 166 -6.76 9.14 -7.51
N SER A 167 -6.17 8.03 -7.09
CA SER A 167 -4.85 7.99 -6.45
C SER A 167 -3.74 8.41 -7.42
N ILE A 168 -3.80 7.96 -8.69
CA ILE A 168 -2.86 8.37 -9.74
C ILE A 168 -2.98 9.86 -10.03
N ALA A 169 -4.20 10.36 -10.23
CA ALA A 169 -4.45 11.77 -10.52
C ALA A 169 -3.97 12.67 -9.36
N GLY A 170 -4.33 12.33 -8.12
CA GLY A 170 -3.89 13.06 -6.93
C GLY A 170 -2.37 13.00 -6.74
N GLY A 171 -1.77 11.82 -6.92
CA GLY A 171 -0.33 11.62 -6.82
C GLY A 171 0.45 12.41 -7.87
N LEU A 172 0.01 12.41 -9.13
CA LEU A 172 0.60 13.21 -10.20
C LEU A 172 0.45 14.72 -9.95
N ALA A 173 -0.74 15.16 -9.52
CA ALA A 173 -0.99 16.56 -9.19
C ALA A 173 -0.04 17.05 -8.08
N GLN A 174 0.16 16.24 -7.04
CA GLN A 174 1.09 16.55 -5.95
C GLN A 174 2.55 16.49 -6.40
N ALA A 175 2.95 15.45 -7.11
CA ALA A 175 4.33 15.24 -7.55
C ALA A 175 4.82 16.34 -8.52
N LEU A 176 3.91 16.86 -9.35
CA LEU A 176 4.19 17.92 -10.32
C LEU A 176 3.89 19.33 -9.79
N ALA A 177 3.50 19.49 -8.51
CA ALA A 177 3.13 20.79 -7.96
C ALA A 177 4.31 21.78 -7.98
N GLU A 178 5.46 21.38 -7.45
CA GLU A 178 6.66 22.21 -7.30
C GLU A 178 7.45 22.33 -8.62
N PRO A 179 7.50 23.51 -9.27
CA PRO A 179 8.15 23.69 -10.56
C PRO A 179 9.60 23.22 -10.59
N ARG A 180 10.34 23.38 -9.48
CA ARG A 180 11.76 23.01 -9.40
C ARG A 180 12.02 21.51 -9.49
N HIS A 181 11.04 20.67 -9.16
CA HIS A 181 11.21 19.21 -9.09
C HIS A 181 10.41 18.45 -10.17
N ARG A 182 9.70 19.16 -11.06
CA ARG A 182 8.79 18.56 -12.04
C ARG A 182 9.47 17.54 -12.94
N ASP A 183 10.65 17.85 -13.49
CA ASP A 183 11.31 16.92 -14.43
C ASP A 183 11.74 15.64 -13.71
N ALA A 184 12.26 15.75 -12.48
CA ALA A 184 12.63 14.60 -11.66
C ALA A 184 11.41 13.73 -11.33
N ALA A 185 10.29 14.35 -10.95
CA ALA A 185 9.04 13.65 -10.69
C ALA A 185 8.48 12.97 -11.95
N ALA A 186 8.48 13.66 -13.08
CA ALA A 186 8.02 13.14 -14.37
C ALA A 186 8.86 11.96 -14.85
N LEU A 187 10.20 12.05 -14.76
CA LEU A 187 11.09 10.94 -15.13
C LEU A 187 10.94 9.75 -14.18
N THR A 188 10.79 10.00 -12.88
CA THR A 188 10.49 8.92 -11.92
C THR A 188 9.24 8.17 -12.33
N PHE A 189 8.16 8.90 -12.66
CA PHE A 189 6.88 8.32 -13.07
C PHE A 189 7.00 7.55 -14.39
N LEU A 190 7.54 8.17 -15.44
CA LEU A 190 7.64 7.58 -16.78
C LEU A 190 8.52 6.33 -16.78
N VAL A 191 9.67 6.36 -16.09
CA VAL A 191 10.56 5.19 -16.00
C VAL A 191 9.90 4.09 -15.18
N THR A 192 9.22 4.40 -14.07
CA THR A 192 8.49 3.39 -13.29
C THR A 192 7.36 2.76 -14.11
N LEU A 193 6.63 3.56 -14.90
CA LEU A 193 5.53 3.11 -15.75
C LEU A 193 5.99 2.29 -16.95
N SER A 194 7.21 2.51 -17.44
CA SER A 194 7.72 1.91 -18.68
C SER A 194 7.83 0.38 -18.66
N GLY A 195 7.86 -0.24 -17.48
CA GLY A 195 8.03 -1.69 -17.32
C GLY A 195 9.42 -2.20 -17.69
N ILE A 196 10.41 -1.32 -17.90
CA ILE A 196 11.77 -1.73 -18.25
C ILE A 196 12.39 -2.60 -17.14
N SER A 197 13.25 -3.53 -17.57
CA SER A 197 14.11 -4.29 -16.68
C SER A 197 15.52 -4.24 -17.23
N VAL A 198 16.44 -3.69 -16.45
CA VAL A 198 17.86 -3.56 -16.82
C VAL A 198 18.68 -4.31 -15.77
N ALA A 199 19.59 -5.16 -16.24
CA ALA A 199 20.42 -6.03 -15.38
C ALA A 199 19.61 -6.90 -14.39
N GLY A 200 18.40 -7.34 -14.79
CA GLY A 200 17.51 -8.14 -13.94
C GLY A 200 16.80 -7.35 -12.83
N ILE A 201 16.92 -6.01 -12.83
CA ILE A 201 16.31 -5.12 -11.86
C ILE A 201 15.14 -4.39 -12.54
N GLY A 202 13.96 -4.45 -11.92
CA GLY A 202 12.73 -3.89 -12.46
C GLY A 202 12.64 -2.36 -12.43
N ALA A 203 11.65 -1.84 -13.16
CA ALA A 203 11.42 -0.42 -13.41
C ALA A 203 11.28 0.45 -12.16
N ALA A 204 10.74 -0.10 -11.05
CA ALA A 204 10.55 0.66 -9.81
C ALA A 204 11.88 1.20 -9.24
N PHE A 205 12.94 0.40 -9.28
CA PHE A 205 14.27 0.86 -8.86
C PHE A 205 14.83 1.91 -9.82
N TRP A 206 14.76 1.63 -11.13
CA TRP A 206 15.26 2.55 -12.14
C TRP A 206 14.51 3.88 -12.16
N GLY A 207 13.23 3.89 -11.81
CA GLY A 207 12.45 5.11 -11.64
C GLY A 207 12.99 5.99 -10.53
N VAL A 208 13.26 5.40 -9.35
CA VAL A 208 13.88 6.13 -8.23
C VAL A 208 15.28 6.64 -8.60
N VAL A 209 16.09 5.82 -9.28
CA VAL A 209 17.43 6.23 -9.74
C VAL A 209 17.34 7.39 -10.74
N ALA A 210 16.50 7.28 -11.77
CA ALA A 210 16.33 8.32 -12.78
C ALA A 210 15.89 9.64 -12.14
N GLY A 211 14.87 9.60 -11.27
CA GLY A 211 14.41 10.77 -10.51
C GLY A 211 15.50 11.40 -9.66
N SER A 212 16.24 10.58 -8.91
CA SER A 212 17.30 11.04 -8.01
C SER A 212 18.45 11.68 -8.78
N VAL A 213 18.86 11.09 -9.91
CA VAL A 213 19.90 11.63 -10.78
C VAL A 213 19.45 12.95 -11.38
N THR A 214 18.23 13.04 -11.90
CA THR A 214 17.69 14.30 -12.44
C THR A 214 17.67 15.38 -11.37
N LEU A 215 17.19 15.07 -10.16
CA LEU A 215 17.15 16.00 -9.05
C LEU A 215 18.56 16.47 -8.65
N ALA A 216 19.53 15.55 -8.62
CA ALA A 216 20.93 15.89 -8.33
C ALA A 216 21.53 16.83 -9.38
N VAL A 217 21.31 16.55 -10.67
CA VAL A 217 21.79 17.39 -11.78
C VAL A 217 21.16 18.78 -11.74
N GLN A 218 19.86 18.88 -11.45
CA GLN A 218 19.16 20.16 -11.31
C GLN A 218 19.69 21.01 -10.13
N ASN A 219 20.22 20.37 -9.09
CA ASN A 219 20.77 21.03 -7.92
C ASN A 219 22.28 21.27 -7.99
N TRP A 220 23.02 20.59 -8.88
CA TRP A 220 24.49 20.70 -8.99
C TRP A 220 24.96 22.12 -9.33
N LYS A 221 24.16 22.90 -10.08
CA LYS A 221 24.53 24.23 -10.58
C LYS A 221 23.87 25.40 -9.83
N LYS A 222 23.39 25.16 -8.61
CA LYS A 222 22.98 26.21 -7.66
C LYS A 222 23.94 26.21 -6.48
#